data_AF-A0A0P7GNN0-F1
#
_entry.id   AF-A0A0P7GNN0-F1
#
_cell.length_a   1.000
_cell.length_b   1.000
_cell.length_c   1.000
_cell.angle_alpha   90.00
_cell.angle_beta   90.00
_cell.angle_gamma   90.00
#
_symmetry.space_group_name_H-M   'P 1'
#
loop_
_entity.id
_entity.type
_entity.pdbx_description
1 polymer ?
#
loop_
_entity_poly.entity_id
_entity_poly.type
_entity_poly.pdbx_seq_one_letter_code
_entity_poly.pdbx_strand_id
1 'polypeptide(L)'
;MYVGRFLVAAPGLAAYRVSSRSFPNRKVIERDGSLTVVPTDDAEPTDNPYVSYNCVRRVDAPDGQRAVVGNGSHVDPIAEKVEMGYPARDALAAALLALDFEKDDYDTPGSPPSSVPTPRSSVPSVGTRSSFVKSTSRR
;
A
#
# COMPACT_ATOMS: atom_id res chain seq x y z
N MET A 1 21.61 -2.59 4.07
CA MET A 1 20.43 -1.81 4.52
C MET A 1 19.18 -2.40 3.88
N TYR A 2 18.11 -2.68 4.66
CA TYR A 2 16.84 -3.23 4.17
C TYR A 2 15.70 -2.38 4.72
N VAL A 3 14.87 -1.81 3.83
CA VAL A 3 13.78 -0.87 4.16
C VAL A 3 12.41 -1.54 4.05
N GLY A 4 12.34 -2.76 3.50
CA GLY A 4 11.06 -3.47 3.31
C GLY A 4 10.20 -2.87 2.20
N ARG A 5 8.91 -2.67 2.50
CA ARG A 5 7.93 -2.04 1.62
C ARG A 5 8.09 -0.53 1.71
N PHE A 6 8.22 0.16 0.57
CA PHE A 6 8.27 1.61 0.56
C PHE A 6 7.49 2.22 -0.61
N LEU A 7 7.04 3.45 -0.41
CA LEU A 7 6.39 4.26 -1.43
C LEU A 7 6.97 5.68 -1.46
N VAL A 8 6.87 6.29 -2.62
CA VAL A 8 7.25 7.68 -2.88
C VAL A 8 6.03 8.38 -3.48
N ALA A 9 5.71 9.56 -2.97
CA ALA A 9 4.61 10.38 -3.46
C ALA A 9 5.08 11.82 -3.69
N ALA A 10 4.68 12.39 -4.82
CA ALA A 10 4.88 13.78 -5.21
C ALA A 10 3.66 14.25 -6.01
N PRO A 11 3.47 15.56 -6.22
CA PRO A 11 2.41 16.05 -7.09
C PRO A 11 2.48 15.39 -8.48
N GLY A 12 1.44 14.66 -8.87
CA GLY A 12 1.37 13.97 -10.18
C GLY A 12 2.13 12.64 -10.27
N LEU A 13 2.77 12.15 -9.20
CA LEU A 13 3.60 10.95 -9.24
C LEU A 13 3.48 10.13 -7.96
N ALA A 14 3.28 8.82 -8.11
CA ALA A 14 3.45 7.89 -7.01
C ALA A 14 4.14 6.60 -7.47
N ALA A 15 5.04 6.08 -6.65
CA ALA A 15 5.74 4.83 -6.87
C ALA A 15 5.62 3.93 -5.64
N TYR A 16 5.44 2.63 -5.88
CA TYR A 16 5.38 1.62 -4.84
C TYR A 16 6.34 0.49 -5.15
N ARG A 17 7.10 0.05 -4.14
CA ARG A 17 7.96 -1.12 -4.23
C ARG A 17 7.70 -2.06 -3.06
N VAL A 18 7.38 -3.31 -3.42
CA VAL A 18 7.41 -4.44 -2.50
C VAL A 18 8.83 -5.01 -2.46
N SER A 19 9.42 -5.05 -1.27
CA SER A 19 10.63 -5.83 -0.98
C SER A 19 10.35 -6.69 0.25
N SER A 20 10.73 -7.96 0.20
CA SER A 20 10.49 -8.91 1.28
C SER A 20 11.59 -9.95 1.36
N ARG A 21 11.94 -10.34 2.58
CA ARG A 21 12.83 -11.47 2.85
C ARG A 21 12.04 -12.76 3.05
N SER A 22 10.96 -12.69 3.84
CA SER A 22 10.15 -13.85 4.19
C SER A 22 9.19 -14.27 3.07
N PHE A 23 8.79 -13.34 2.21
CA PHE A 23 7.86 -13.58 1.09
C PHE A 23 8.37 -12.92 -0.20
N PRO A 24 9.50 -13.40 -0.77
CA PRO A 24 10.15 -12.79 -1.94
C PRO A 24 9.43 -13.10 -3.27
N ASN A 25 8.68 -14.21 -3.32
CA ASN A 25 7.98 -14.71 -4.50
C ASN A 25 6.64 -14.00 -4.68
N ARG A 26 6.69 -12.68 -4.93
CA ARG A 26 5.51 -11.84 -5.20
C ARG A 26 5.75 -10.96 -6.42
N LYS A 27 4.68 -10.61 -7.13
CA LYS A 27 4.68 -9.72 -8.29
C LYS A 27 3.53 -8.71 -8.18
N VAL A 28 3.65 -7.60 -8.91
CA VAL A 28 2.54 -6.65 -9.08
C VAL A 28 1.86 -6.93 -10.41
N ILE A 29 0.56 -7.19 -10.37
CA ILE A 29 -0.29 -7.34 -11.55
C ILE A 29 -1.27 -6.18 -11.66
N GLU A 30 -1.85 -6.01 -12.85
CA GLU A 30 -2.99 -5.12 -13.05
C GLU A 30 -4.27 -5.95 -13.04
N ARG A 31 -5.25 -5.53 -12.23
CA ARG A 31 -6.55 -6.18 -12.08
C ARG A 31 -7.60 -5.10 -11.86
N ASP A 32 -8.63 -5.07 -12.68
CA ASP A 32 -9.80 -4.19 -12.52
C ASP A 32 -9.44 -2.71 -12.31
N GLY A 33 -8.50 -2.20 -13.11
CA GLY A 33 -8.02 -0.81 -13.02
C GLY A 33 -7.14 -0.48 -11.79
N SER A 34 -6.82 -1.50 -10.99
CA SER A 34 -5.98 -1.43 -9.78
C SER A 34 -4.67 -2.18 -9.98
N LEU A 35 -3.66 -1.85 -9.17
CA LEU A 35 -2.42 -2.62 -9.10
C LEU A 35 -2.40 -3.46 -7.84
N THR A 36 -2.26 -4.76 -8.00
CA THR A 36 -2.38 -5.75 -6.92
C THR A 36 -1.06 -6.49 -6.75
N VAL A 37 -0.55 -6.52 -5.53
CA VAL A 37 0.55 -7.41 -5.13
C VAL A 37 -0.05 -8.80 -4.95
N VAL A 38 0.52 -9.80 -5.62
CA VAL A 38 0.09 -11.20 -5.52
C VAL A 38 1.30 -12.13 -5.43
N PRO A 39 1.16 -13.33 -4.84
CA PRO A 39 2.15 -14.38 -4.96
C PRO A 39 2.45 -14.74 -6.43
N THR A 40 3.68 -15.15 -6.72
CA THR A 40 4.03 -15.81 -7.99
C THR A 40 3.69 -17.29 -7.92
N ASP A 41 3.75 -17.99 -9.06
CA ASP A 41 3.50 -19.43 -9.10
C ASP A 41 4.57 -20.22 -8.30
N ASP A 42 5.77 -19.65 -8.15
CA ASP A 42 6.87 -20.20 -7.31
C ASP A 42 6.70 -19.93 -5.79
N ALA A 43 5.60 -19.31 -5.36
CA ALA A 43 5.42 -18.95 -3.95
C ALA A 43 4.94 -20.16 -3.13
N GLU A 44 5.59 -20.38 -1.98
CA GLU A 44 5.09 -21.34 -1.01
C GLU A 44 3.67 -20.95 -0.54
N PRO A 45 2.75 -21.92 -0.39
CA PRO A 45 1.44 -21.69 0.20
C PRO A 45 1.58 -21.02 1.57
N THR A 46 0.79 -19.96 1.80
CA THR A 46 0.83 -19.22 3.06
C THR A 46 -0.56 -18.70 3.39
N ASP A 47 -0.92 -18.82 4.66
CA ASP A 47 -2.15 -18.27 5.22
C ASP A 47 -1.98 -16.81 5.67
N ASN A 48 -0.79 -16.22 5.47
CA ASN A 48 -0.54 -14.84 5.86
C ASN A 48 -1.40 -13.87 5.01
N PRO A 49 -2.39 -13.17 5.59
CA PRO A 49 -3.32 -12.33 4.83
C PRO A 49 -2.65 -11.09 4.23
N TYR A 50 -1.43 -10.74 4.67
CA TYR A 50 -0.70 -9.54 4.26
C TYR A 50 0.20 -9.77 3.03
N VAL A 51 0.11 -10.92 2.35
CA VAL A 51 0.92 -11.18 1.14
C VAL A 51 0.24 -10.72 -0.15
N SER A 52 -1.08 -10.51 -0.13
CA SER A 52 -1.89 -10.10 -1.29
C SER A 52 -2.77 -8.90 -0.97
N TYR A 53 -2.66 -7.82 -1.74
CA TYR A 53 -3.43 -6.59 -1.54
C TYR A 53 -3.32 -5.66 -2.75
N ASN A 54 -4.29 -4.76 -2.90
CA ASN A 54 -4.16 -3.64 -3.82
C ASN A 54 -3.11 -2.67 -3.28
N CYS A 55 -2.00 -2.50 -3.99
CA CYS A 55 -1.01 -1.49 -3.66
C CYS A 55 -1.32 -0.15 -4.32
N VAL A 56 -2.16 -0.14 -5.36
CA VAL A 56 -2.67 1.07 -6.01
C VAL A 56 -4.13 0.89 -6.39
N ARG A 57 -4.95 1.89 -6.05
CA ARG A 57 -6.30 2.06 -6.58
C ARG A 57 -6.45 3.41 -7.25
N ARG A 58 -7.07 3.43 -8.44
CA ARG A 58 -7.54 4.65 -9.10
C ARG A 58 -9.02 4.83 -8.77
N VAL A 59 -9.42 6.05 -8.46
CA VAL A 59 -10.80 6.41 -8.13
C VAL A 59 -11.18 7.72 -8.81
N ASP A 60 -12.44 7.84 -9.19
CA ASP A 60 -13.00 9.08 -9.73
C ASP A 60 -13.67 9.83 -8.57
N ALA A 61 -12.94 10.77 -7.98
CA ALA A 61 -13.44 11.60 -6.90
C ALA A 61 -14.24 12.80 -7.47
N PRO A 62 -15.05 13.50 -6.65
CA PRO A 62 -15.85 14.64 -7.09
C PRO A 62 -15.04 15.77 -7.75
N ASP A 63 -13.76 15.91 -7.40
CA ASP A 63 -12.85 16.92 -7.93
C ASP A 63 -11.88 16.41 -9.01
N GLY A 64 -12.08 15.17 -9.47
CA GLY A 64 -11.34 14.54 -10.55
C GLY A 64 -10.70 13.22 -10.17
N GLN A 65 -9.94 12.65 -11.12
CA GLN A 65 -9.31 11.35 -10.93
C GLN A 65 -8.18 11.42 -9.90
N ARG A 66 -8.28 10.56 -8.88
CA ARG A 66 -7.31 10.39 -7.80
C ARG A 66 -6.69 9.00 -7.85
N ALA A 67 -5.52 8.87 -7.26
CA ALA A 67 -4.88 7.60 -7.01
C ALA A 67 -4.51 7.45 -5.55
N VAL A 68 -4.79 6.28 -4.98
CA VAL A 68 -4.42 5.88 -3.63
C VAL A 68 -3.35 4.80 -3.72
N VAL A 69 -2.28 4.95 -2.95
CA VAL A 69 -1.13 4.04 -2.95
C VAL A 69 -0.76 3.67 -1.52
N GLY A 70 -0.48 2.40 -1.26
CA GLY A 70 -0.16 1.90 0.08
C GLY A 70 0.45 0.51 0.08
N ASN A 71 0.84 0.05 1.27
CA ASN A 71 1.60 -1.18 1.48
C ASN A 71 0.77 -2.35 2.03
N GLY A 72 -0.55 -2.23 2.06
CA GLY A 72 -1.46 -3.24 2.59
C GLY A 72 -2.92 -2.98 2.20
N SER A 73 -3.82 -3.77 2.76
CA SER A 73 -5.26 -3.77 2.45
C SER A 73 -5.98 -2.46 2.77
N HIS A 74 -5.39 -1.57 3.58
CA HIS A 74 -5.93 -0.24 3.87
C HIS A 74 -6.11 0.65 2.64
N VAL A 75 -5.45 0.34 1.51
CA VAL A 75 -5.62 1.08 0.25
C VAL A 75 -7.08 1.09 -0.19
N ASP A 76 -7.82 -0.01 -0.03
CA ASP A 76 -9.20 -0.12 -0.47
C ASP A 76 -10.15 0.80 0.32
N PRO A 77 -10.21 0.75 1.67
CA PRO A 77 -11.07 1.66 2.44
C PRO A 77 -10.61 3.12 2.45
N ILE A 78 -9.37 3.43 2.04
CA ILE A 78 -8.95 4.82 1.76
C ILE A 78 -9.52 5.25 0.41
N ALA A 79 -9.38 4.41 -0.62
CA ALA A 79 -9.89 4.67 -1.97
C ALA A 79 -11.41 4.89 -1.96
N GLU A 80 -12.16 4.06 -1.27
CA GLU A 80 -13.62 4.20 -1.10
C GLU A 80 -14.00 5.55 -0.48
N LYS A 81 -13.30 5.99 0.58
CA LYS A 81 -13.57 7.30 1.19
C LYS A 81 -13.24 8.46 0.27
N VAL A 82 -12.13 8.38 -0.48
CA VAL A 82 -11.75 9.41 -1.46
C VAL A 82 -12.78 9.48 -2.59
N GLU A 83 -13.29 8.34 -3.05
CA GLU A 83 -14.37 8.25 -4.05
C GLU A 83 -15.68 8.88 -3.53
N MET A 84 -15.97 8.72 -2.24
CA MET A 84 -17.09 9.40 -1.56
C MET A 84 -16.86 10.92 -1.35
N GLY A 85 -15.70 11.47 -1.73
CA GLY A 85 -15.39 12.89 -1.62
C GLY A 85 -14.78 13.33 -0.29
N TYR A 86 -14.29 12.40 0.54
CA TYR A 86 -13.55 12.77 1.74
C TYR A 86 -12.25 13.49 1.37
N PRO A 87 -11.85 14.52 2.13
CA PRO A 87 -10.50 15.07 2.03
C PRO A 87 -9.46 13.96 2.21
N ALA A 88 -8.40 13.96 1.40
CA ALA A 88 -7.37 12.91 1.43
C ALA A 88 -6.80 12.67 2.84
N ARG A 89 -6.62 13.74 3.62
CA ARG A 89 -6.16 13.67 5.02
C ARG A 89 -7.11 12.84 5.89
N ASP A 90 -8.41 13.06 5.75
CA ASP A 90 -9.42 12.44 6.60
C ASP A 90 -9.67 10.99 6.17
N ALA A 91 -9.64 10.73 4.85
CA ALA A 91 -9.69 9.37 4.32
C ALA A 91 -8.54 8.50 4.85
N LEU A 92 -7.31 9.04 4.85
CA LEU A 92 -6.13 8.41 5.41
C LEU A 92 -6.26 8.19 6.91
N ALA A 93 -6.57 9.25 7.67
CA ALA A 93 -6.66 9.19 9.13
C ALA A 93 -7.71 8.19 9.61
N ALA A 94 -8.91 8.22 9.00
CA ALA A 94 -10.01 7.34 9.39
C ALA A 94 -9.69 5.86 9.11
N ALA A 95 -9.07 5.54 7.97
CA ALA A 95 -8.72 4.17 7.64
C ALA A 95 -7.58 3.63 8.52
N LEU A 96 -6.52 4.43 8.73
CA LEU A 96 -5.37 4.02 9.52
C LEU A 96 -5.71 3.88 11.01
N LEU A 97 -6.56 4.76 11.55
CA LEU A 97 -7.03 4.65 12.92
C LEU A 97 -7.89 3.40 13.16
N ALA A 98 -8.71 3.02 12.18
CA ALA A 98 -9.60 1.88 12.30
C ALA A 98 -8.90 0.53 12.10
N LEU A 99 -7.91 0.46 11.21
CA LEU A 99 -7.24 -0.79 10.84
C LEU A 99 -5.99 -1.09 11.68
N ASP A 100 -5.41 -0.08 12.33
CA ASP A 100 -4.24 -0.21 13.19
C ASP A 100 -3.03 -0.85 12.43
N PHE A 101 -1.98 -1.29 13.15
CA PHE A 101 -0.82 -1.97 12.54
C PHE A 101 -1.11 -3.43 12.11
N GLU A 102 -0.31 -3.96 11.18
CA GLU A 102 -0.38 -5.38 10.79
C GLU A 102 0.04 -6.25 11.98
N LYS A 103 -0.82 -7.18 12.41
CA LYS A 103 -0.56 -8.08 13.55
C LYS A 103 0.31 -9.27 13.08
N ASP A 104 1.52 -8.98 12.63
CA ASP A 104 2.55 -9.96 12.27
C ASP A 104 3.70 -9.99 13.30
N ASP A 105 4.63 -10.94 13.16
CA ASP A 105 5.77 -11.10 14.09
C ASP A 105 6.69 -9.87 14.18
N TYR A 106 6.49 -8.86 13.32
CA TYR A 106 7.31 -7.67 13.23
C TYR A 106 6.55 -6.38 13.52
N ASP A 107 5.28 -6.48 13.94
CA ASP A 107 4.35 -5.36 14.11
C ASP A 107 4.43 -4.39 12.92
N THR A 108 4.38 -4.92 11.68
CA THR A 108 4.69 -4.08 10.50
C THR A 108 3.78 -2.83 10.51
N PRO A 109 4.36 -1.61 10.58
CA PRO A 109 3.55 -0.45 10.91
C PRO A 109 2.58 -0.10 9.79
N GLY A 110 1.36 0.18 10.22
CA GLY A 110 0.34 0.85 9.44
C GLY A 110 0.33 2.39 9.53
N SER A 111 0.51 3.13 10.65
CA SER A 111 1.53 3.26 11.74
C SER A 111 0.94 4.16 12.89
N PRO A 112 1.54 4.41 14.10
CA PRO A 112 2.27 3.57 15.08
C PRO A 112 1.63 3.54 16.53
N PRO A 113 2.05 2.64 17.44
CA PRO A 113 2.14 2.94 18.86
C PRO A 113 3.58 3.39 19.24
N SER A 114 3.67 4.36 20.13
CA SER A 114 4.91 4.90 20.70
C SER A 114 5.68 3.85 21.52
N SER A 115 6.87 3.43 21.10
CA SER A 115 8.03 3.10 21.99
C SER A 115 9.18 2.29 21.35
N VAL A 116 9.12 1.85 20.08
CA VAL A 116 10.22 1.09 19.46
C VAL A 116 10.66 1.74 18.13
N PRO A 117 11.97 1.99 17.91
CA PRO A 117 12.46 2.50 16.63
C PRO A 117 12.48 1.38 15.58
N THR A 118 11.34 1.09 14.97
CA THR A 118 11.27 0.26 13.76
C THR A 118 11.67 1.09 12.53
N PRO A 119 12.35 0.49 11.54
CA PRO A 119 12.70 1.17 10.30
C PRO A 119 11.40 1.64 9.63
N ARG A 120 11.29 2.96 9.39
CA ARG A 120 10.10 3.65 8.87
C ARG A 120 9.46 2.87 7.72
N SER A 121 8.34 2.20 7.98
CA SER A 121 7.47 1.75 6.91
C SER A 121 6.81 2.97 6.27
N SER A 122 6.45 2.84 5.00
CA SER A 122 5.96 3.97 4.22
C SER A 122 4.45 4.18 4.40
N VAL A 123 4.05 5.39 4.79
CA VAL A 123 2.64 5.79 5.00
C VAL A 123 1.91 5.90 3.65
N PRO A 124 0.68 5.37 3.51
CA PRO A 124 -0.10 5.50 2.28
C PRO A 124 -0.30 6.96 1.86
N SER A 125 -0.50 7.17 0.57
CA SER A 125 -0.60 8.51 -0.04
C SER A 125 -1.71 8.58 -1.08
N VAL A 126 -2.24 9.80 -1.28
CA VAL A 126 -3.27 10.11 -2.28
C VAL A 126 -2.74 11.22 -3.19
N GLY A 127 -2.81 11.04 -4.51
CA GLY A 127 -2.31 11.99 -5.51
C GLY A 127 -3.25 12.18 -6.72
N THR A 128 -3.05 13.27 -7.47
CA THR A 128 -3.84 13.64 -8.67
C THR A 128 -3.08 13.26 -9.94
N ARG A 129 -3.60 12.29 -10.72
CA ARG A 129 -2.93 11.62 -11.86
C ARG A 129 -1.58 10.99 -11.47
N SER A 130 -1.33 9.75 -11.88
CA SER A 130 -0.07 9.09 -11.52
C SER A 130 0.46 8.25 -12.67
N SER A 131 1.66 8.60 -13.13
CA SER A 131 2.56 7.70 -13.83
C SER A 131 3.13 6.71 -12.79
N PHE A 132 2.77 5.44 -12.91
CA PHE A 132 3.20 4.41 -11.97
C PHE A 132 4.45 3.69 -12.45
N VAL A 133 5.47 3.65 -11.60
CA VAL A 133 6.63 2.77 -11.79
C VAL A 133 6.42 1.53 -10.93
N LYS A 134 6.19 0.38 -11.58
CA LYS A 134 6.13 -0.94 -10.94
C LYS A 134 7.55 -1.50 -10.87
N SER A 135 8.02 -1.88 -9.68
CA SER A 135 9.31 -2.56 -9.52
C SER A 135 9.18 -3.69 -8.50
N THR A 136 9.60 -4.88 -8.92
CA THR A 136 9.68 -6.07 -8.09
C THR A 136 11.15 -6.48 -8.03
N SER A 137 11.69 -6.64 -6.83
CA SER A 137 13.10 -6.99 -6.63
C SER A 137 13.17 -8.35 -5.95
N ARG A 138 13.67 -9.36 -6.64
CA ARG A 138 14.19 -10.58 -6.02
C ARG A 138 15.59 -10.27 -5.47
N ARG A 139 15.87 -10.64 -4.22
CA ARG A 139 17.23 -10.75 -3.69
C ARG A 139 17.43 -12.19 -3.28
#